data_AF-A0A935JBL3-F1
#
_entry.id   AF-A0A935JBL3-F1
#
_cell.length_a   1.000
_cell.length_b   1.000
_cell.length_c   1.000
_cell.angle_alpha   90.00
_cell.angle_beta   90.00
_cell.angle_gamma   90.00
#
_symmetry.space_group_name_H-M   'P 1'
#
loop_
_entity.id
_entity.type
_entity.pdbx_description
1 polymer ?
#
loop_
_entity_poly.entity_id
_entity_poly.type
_entity_poly.pdbx_seq_one_letter_code
_entity_poly.pdbx_strand_id
1 'polypeptide(L)' 'MEGRTDHDLLDIVVLALCAVMSGAEGWDDMEDWGREREAWLRRYLPLRNGIPGHDTIRRVFETLADGTGAAL' A
#
# COMPACT_ATOMS: atom_id res chain seq x y z
N MET A 1 6.04 -2.45 -19.71
CA MET A 1 6.95 -2.44 -18.56
C MET A 1 6.73 -1.10 -17.87
N GLU A 2 5.69 -1.02 -17.03
CA GLU A 2 5.33 0.22 -16.34
C GLU A 2 6.39 0.43 -15.25
N GLY A 3 7.33 1.34 -15.52
CA GLY A 3 8.52 1.54 -14.72
C GLY A 3 8.18 2.16 -13.37
N ARG A 4 8.52 1.44 -12.30
CA ARG A 4 8.61 1.86 -10.89
C ARG A 4 8.09 3.27 -10.58
N THR A 5 6.81 3.34 -10.24
CA THR A 5 6.19 4.54 -9.66
C THR A 5 6.61 4.65 -8.20
N ASP A 6 7.21 5.78 -7.80
CA ASP A 6 7.51 6.03 -6.40
C ASP A 6 6.22 6.35 -5.63
N HIS A 7 6.03 5.77 -4.46
CA HIS A 7 4.93 6.11 -3.55
C HIS A 7 5.52 6.39 -2.18
N ASP A 8 4.96 7.36 -1.45
CA ASP A 8 5.37 7.62 -0.07
C ASP A 8 5.10 6.36 0.77
N LEU A 9 6.10 5.87 1.51
CA LEU A 9 5.97 4.63 2.30
C LEU A 9 4.76 4.70 3.25
N LEU A 10 4.52 5.87 3.84
CA LEU A 10 3.42 6.11 4.75
C LEU A 10 2.06 6.00 4.03
N ASP A 11 1.96 6.43 2.76
CA ASP A 11 0.74 6.29 1.98
C ASP A 11 0.37 4.82 1.79
N ILE A 12 1.37 3.97 1.48
CA ILE A 12 1.20 2.54 1.28
C ILE A 12 0.78 1.85 2.59
N VAL A 13 1.46 2.17 3.71
CA VAL A 13 1.19 1.56 5.01
C VAL A 13 -0.19 1.96 5.55
N VAL A 14 -0.55 3.24 5.48
CA VAL A 14 -1.85 3.73 5.95
C VAL A 14 -2.98 3.16 5.09
N LEU A 15 -2.80 3.12 3.77
CA LEU A 15 -3.76 2.49 2.87
C LEU A 15 -3.98 1.02 3.22
N ALA A 16 -2.92 0.23 3.37
CA ALA A 16 -3.01 -1.19 3.71
C ALA A 16 -3.68 -1.39 5.08
N LEU A 17 -3.32 -0.58 6.08
CA LEU A 17 -3.95 -0.62 7.40
C LEU A 17 -5.46 -0.36 7.32
N CYS A 18 -5.88 0.70 6.61
CA CYS A 18 -7.30 1.02 6.46
C CYS A 18 -8.07 -0.05 5.67
N ALA A 19 -7.45 -0.63 4.64
CA ALA A 19 -8.04 -1.71 3.87
C ALA A 19 -8.25 -2.97 4.73
N VAL A 20 -7.23 -3.40 5.49
CA VAL A 20 -7.32 -4.56 6.39
C VAL A 20 -8.38 -4.34 7.48
N MET A 21 -8.42 -3.15 8.09
CA MET A 21 -9.48 -2.80 9.06
C MET A 21 -10.89 -2.81 8.43
N SER A 22 -10.98 -2.64 7.11
CA SER A 22 -12.23 -2.71 6.34
C SER A 22 -12.55 -4.12 5.82
N GLY A 23 -11.72 -5.13 6.14
CA GLY A 23 -11.92 -6.52 5.75
C GLY A 23 -11.23 -6.96 4.46
N ALA A 24 -10.27 -6.20 3.94
CA ALA A 24 -9.44 -6.66 2.82
C ALA A 24 -8.56 -7.85 3.25
N GLU A 25 -8.57 -8.93 2.47
CA GLU A 25 -7.81 -10.16 2.77
C GLU A 25 -6.58 -10.31 1.86
N GLY A 26 -6.63 -9.75 0.66
CA GLY A 26 -5.55 -9.81 -0.34
C GLY A 26 -4.95 -8.45 -0.72
N TRP A 27 -3.82 -8.50 -1.44
CA TRP A 27 -3.17 -7.30 -1.98
C TRP A 27 -4.03 -6.60 -3.03
N ASP A 28 -4.71 -7.39 -3.87
CA ASP A 28 -5.67 -6.90 -4.87
C ASP A 28 -6.85 -6.18 -4.18
N ASP A 29 -7.38 -6.74 -3.09
CA ASP A 29 -8.44 -6.10 -2.30
C ASP A 29 -7.99 -4.76 -1.71
N MET A 30 -6.74 -4.63 -1.28
CA MET A 30 -6.20 -3.36 -0.78
C MET A 30 -6.09 -2.30 -1.88
N GLU A 31 -5.67 -2.71 -3.07
CA GLU A 31 -5.63 -1.84 -4.26
C GLU A 31 -7.04 -1.38 -4.63
N ASP A 32 -8.00 -2.30 -4.72
CA ASP A 32 -9.39 -2.02 -5.08
C ASP A 32 -10.06 -1.12 -4.03
N TRP A 33 -9.90 -1.43 -2.73
CA TRP A 33 -10.37 -0.58 -1.65
C TRP A 33 -9.77 0.82 -1.72
N GLY A 34 -8.46 0.91 -2.01
CA GLY A 34 -7.76 2.17 -2.19
C GLY A 34 -8.34 3.01 -3.33
N ARG A 35 -8.65 2.38 -4.48
CA ARG A 35 -9.25 3.02 -5.65
C ARG A 35 -10.68 3.50 -5.34
N GLU A 36 -11.49 2.67 -4.69
CA GLU A 36 -12.85 3.04 -4.29
C GLU A 36 -12.89 4.21 -3.30
N ARG A 37 -11.84 4.35 -2.48
CA ARG A 37 -11.74 5.36 -1.41
C ARG A 37 -10.69 6.42 -1.66
N GLU A 38 -10.18 6.57 -2.88
CA GLU A 38 -9.09 7.50 -3.18
C GLU A 38 -9.43 8.94 -2.77
N ALA A 39 -10.65 9.40 -3.09
CA ALA A 39 -11.12 10.72 -2.69
C ALA A 39 -11.16 10.92 -1.16
N TRP A 40 -11.47 9.86 -0.40
CA TRP A 40 -11.44 9.87 1.05
C TRP A 40 -10.00 9.90 1.57
N LEU A 41 -9.12 9.09 0.99
CA LEU A 41 -7.70 8.97 1.36
C LEU A 41 -6.94 10.27 1.10
N ARG A 42 -7.19 10.96 -0.02
CA ARG A 42 -6.55 12.24 -0.39
C ARG A 42 -6.78 13.37 0.62
N ARG A 43 -7.71 13.21 1.56
CA ARG A 43 -7.93 14.16 2.66
C ARG A 43 -6.88 14.01 3.77
N TYR A 44 -6.22 12.86 3.85
CA TYR A 44 -5.27 12.51 4.90
C TYR A 44 -3.87 12.20 4.35
N LEU A 45 -3.79 11.73 3.11
CA LEU A 45 -2.57 11.27 2.45
C LEU A 45 -2.30 12.09 1.18
N PRO A 46 -1.04 12.45 0.88
CA PRO A 46 -0.68 13.13 -0.36
C PRO A 46 -1.05 12.35 -1.63
N LEU A 47 -0.85 11.02 -1.65
CA LEU A 47 -1.08 10.15 -2.80
C LEU A 47 -0.58 10.77 -4.11
N ARG A 48 0.68 11.24 -4.09
CA ARG A 48 1.29 12.03 -5.19
C ARG A 48 1.19 11.32 -6.53
N ASN A 49 1.33 9.99 -6.51
CA ASN A 49 1.26 9.13 -7.68
C ASN A 49 0.05 8.18 -7.65
N GLY A 50 -1.00 8.58 -6.93
CA GLY A 50 -2.23 7.80 -6.82
C GLY A 50 -2.09 6.57 -5.92
N ILE A 51 -3.02 5.63 -6.09
CA ILE A 51 -3.07 4.39 -5.34
C ILE A 51 -1.97 3.42 -5.82
N PRO A 52 -1.10 2.92 -4.92
CA PRO A 52 -0.12 1.90 -5.28
C PRO A 52 -0.83 0.62 -5.73
N GLY A 53 -0.34 0.00 -6.81
CA GLY A 53 -0.83 -1.30 -7.25
C GLY A 53 -0.45 -2.43 -6.28
N HIS A 54 -1.20 -3.54 -6.32
CA HIS A 54 -1.04 -4.70 -5.43
C HIS A 54 0.40 -5.24 -5.40
N ASP A 55 1.10 -5.26 -6.54
CA ASP A 55 2.51 -5.67 -6.60
C ASP A 55 3.45 -4.71 -5.85
N THR A 56 3.15 -3.41 -5.84
CA THR A 56 3.91 -2.41 -5.07
C THR A 56 3.63 -2.56 -3.58
N ILE A 57 2.37 -2.77 -3.21
CA ILE A 57 1.98 -3.03 -1.81
C ILE A 57 2.70 -4.29 -1.30
N ARG A 58 2.57 -5.41 -2.03
CA ARG A 58 3.22 -6.69 -1.70
C ARG A 58 4.73 -6.52 -1.49
N ARG A 59 5.43 -5.92 -2.47
CA ARG A 59 6.89 -5.74 -2.41
C ARG A 59 7.33 -4.94 -1.19
N VAL A 60 6.58 -3.91 -0.82
CA VAL A 60 6.89 -3.08 0.35
C VAL A 60 6.75 -3.88 1.64
N PHE A 61 5.67 -4.64 1.80
CA PHE A 61 5.48 -5.46 3.00
C PHE A 61 6.45 -6.64 3.07
N GLU A 62 6.80 -7.28 1.95
CA GLU A 62 7.88 -8.29 1.90
C GLU A 62 9.21 -7.68 2.36
N THR A 63 9.57 -6.50 1.82
CA THR A 63 10.81 -5.80 2.21
C THR A 63 10.82 -5.41 3.69
N LEU A 64 9.67 -5.02 4.26
CA LEU A 64 9.53 -4.68 5.68
C LEU A 64 9.58 -5.91 6.59
N ALA A 65 8.97 -7.02 6.18
CA ALA A 65 8.97 -8.29 6.92
C ALA A 65 10.38 -8.89 7.01
N ASP A 66 11.14 -8.81 5.92
CA ASP A 66 12.53 -9.24 5.83
C ASP A 66 13.48 -8.39 6.71
N GLY A 67 13.01 -7.24 7.22
CA GLY A 67 13.74 -6.36 8.15
C GLY A 67 13.92 -6.92 9.56
N THR A 68 13.31 -8.07 9.88
CA THR A 68 13.56 -8.82 11.12
C THR A 68 14.79 -9.71 10.93
N GLY A 69 15.97 -9.06 10.90
CA GLY A 69 17.31 -9.65 10.98
C GLY A 69 17.51 -11.11 10.55
N ALA A 70 18.26 -11.30 9.48
CA ALA A 70 19.21 -12.42 9.33
C ALA A 70 20.31 -12.39 10.42
N ALA A 71 19.92 -12.23 11.69
CA ALA A 71 20.77 -12.26 12.88
C ALA A 71 19.90 -12.52 14.12
N LEU A 72 19.38 -13.74 14.25
CA LEU A 72 19.21 -14.46 15.51
C LEU A 72 19.53 -15.94 15.27
#